data_AF-A0A3D8QTM1-F1
#
_entry.id   AF-A0A3D8QTM1-F1
#
_cell.length_a   1.000
_cell.length_b   1.000
_cell.length_c   1.000
_cell.angle_alpha   90.00
_cell.angle_beta   90.00
_cell.angle_gamma   90.00
#
_symmetry.space_group_name_H-M   'P 1'
#
loop_
_entity.id
_entity.type
_entity.pdbx_description
1 polymer ?
#
loop_
_entity_poly.entity_id
_entity_poly.type
_entity_poly.pdbx_seq_one_letter_code
_entity_poly.pdbx_strand_id
1 'polypeptide(L)'
;MEFNIYICYTQKHVRRGAPIDLALQEMQLSDIVAAGTTKANTPIFHQTLLSFAMILFGTQHRQASIAKHGYSIYGAALKKLNYMLQTSKFYSRNDVILSVATFAILECYVPTGPKHYLMHMTGLERLLELRGPTSLCSPKSSQLYKAIRHMILFASLRTGKASILAREEWKAAFRASCSAEEIPEQDLFDVLADCTVLAANYDDILAIRDRDPESSSRQRDEMCREGLALLNQLHIWRARWNSDENNSYFETPIDFAKLELGREPLADELPPFLTTFEFSNNTTAIMLMFYYTTLIHVFRILTSLTLENLRTHSNESFTPDTLQDAGYLDDVWKQIKHGYVAAERSVALQICRCIPDYLKRNSSLATEMSPIFQWTVTTAWMTFRGSESAEGKWLMKLLHTNNREVIAKGLLAG
;
A
#
# COMPACT_ATOMS: atom_id res chain seq x y z
N MET A 1 18.96 25.52 -17.23
CA MET A 1 20.00 24.51 -16.95
C MET A 1 19.76 23.84 -15.60
N GLU A 2 19.41 24.59 -14.54
CA GLU A 2 19.21 24.06 -13.18
C GLU A 2 18.03 23.09 -13.01
N PHE A 3 16.86 23.35 -13.64
CA PHE A 3 15.70 22.46 -13.50
C PHE A 3 15.93 21.01 -13.97
N ASN A 4 16.82 20.81 -14.96
CA ASN A 4 17.17 19.47 -15.42
C ASN A 4 17.85 18.64 -14.33
N ILE A 5 18.66 19.28 -13.47
CA ILE A 5 19.34 18.58 -12.38
C ILE A 5 18.30 17.99 -11.43
N TYR A 6 17.26 18.77 -11.10
CA TYR A 6 16.20 18.32 -10.20
C TYR A 6 15.34 17.22 -10.83
N ILE A 7 14.99 17.35 -12.11
CA ILE A 7 14.22 16.32 -12.83
C ILE A 7 15.02 15.02 -12.94
N CYS A 8 16.29 15.08 -13.34
CA CYS A 8 17.17 13.91 -13.39
C CYS A 8 17.36 13.28 -12.01
N TYR A 9 17.45 14.09 -10.96
CA TYR A 9 17.48 13.59 -9.59
C TYR A 9 16.20 12.85 -9.23
N THR A 10 15.04 13.40 -9.61
CA THR A 10 13.73 12.82 -9.32
C THR A 10 13.49 11.56 -10.12
N GLN A 11 13.95 11.48 -11.37
CA GLN A 11 13.94 10.26 -12.18
C GLN A 11 14.74 9.12 -11.53
N LYS A 12 15.76 9.40 -10.70
CA LYS A 12 16.43 8.35 -9.92
C LYS A 12 15.58 7.83 -8.74
N HIS A 13 14.54 8.56 -8.36
CA HIS A 13 13.64 8.25 -7.26
C HIS A 13 12.23 7.85 -7.74
N VAL A 14 11.92 7.98 -9.04
CA VAL A 14 10.61 7.73 -9.63
C VAL A 14 10.70 6.64 -10.70
N ARG A 15 10.02 5.53 -10.42
CA ARG A 15 9.35 4.63 -11.36
C ARG A 15 9.89 4.43 -12.80
N ARG A 16 11.12 4.06 -13.16
CA ARG A 16 11.50 3.63 -14.53
C ARG A 16 10.47 2.68 -15.14
N GLY A 17 9.87 3.10 -16.27
CA GLY A 17 8.80 2.37 -16.97
C GLY A 17 7.40 2.44 -16.35
N ALA A 18 7.21 3.12 -15.22
CA ALA A 18 5.88 3.47 -14.72
C ALA A 18 5.28 4.62 -15.55
N PRO A 19 3.95 4.82 -15.54
CA PRO A 19 3.31 5.88 -16.32
C PRO A 19 3.86 7.29 -16.06
N ILE A 20 4.34 7.56 -14.84
CA ILE A 20 4.98 8.84 -14.50
C ILE A 20 6.36 8.96 -15.17
N ASP A 21 7.15 7.89 -15.24
CA ASP A 21 8.44 7.87 -15.97
C ASP A 21 8.24 7.91 -17.49
N LEU A 22 7.25 7.19 -18.02
CA LEU A 22 6.90 7.29 -19.44
C LEU A 22 6.48 8.71 -19.81
N ALA A 23 5.66 9.35 -18.97
CA ALA A 23 5.28 10.75 -19.17
C ALA A 23 6.46 11.72 -18.98
N LEU A 24 7.44 11.36 -18.14
CA LEU A 24 8.72 12.08 -17.98
C LEU A 24 9.60 11.98 -19.24
N GLN A 25 9.64 10.80 -19.89
CA GLN A 25 10.40 10.58 -21.13
C GLN A 25 9.80 11.34 -22.33
N GLU A 26 8.49 11.58 -22.32
CA GLU A 26 7.79 12.37 -23.35
C GLU A 26 8.04 13.91 -23.21
N MET A 27 8.66 14.37 -22.11
CA MET A 27 8.79 15.79 -21.79
C MET A 27 10.02 16.46 -22.43
N GLN A 28 9.83 17.60 -23.12
CA GLN A 28 10.94 18.35 -23.73
C GLN A 28 11.54 19.40 -22.78
N LEU A 29 12.78 19.84 -23.06
CA LEU A 29 13.47 20.87 -22.27
C LEU A 29 12.71 22.21 -22.22
N SER A 30 12.06 22.58 -23.33
CA SER A 30 11.19 23.76 -23.42
C SER A 30 10.01 23.69 -22.45
N ASP A 31 9.45 22.49 -22.25
CA ASP A 31 8.33 22.23 -21.35
C ASP A 31 8.73 22.42 -19.88
N ILE A 32 9.96 22.00 -19.52
CA ILE A 32 10.52 22.14 -18.17
C ILE A 32 10.66 23.63 -17.81
N VAL A 33 11.19 24.44 -18.74
CA VAL A 33 11.34 25.89 -18.53
C VAL A 33 9.98 26.59 -18.46
N ALA A 34 9.01 26.17 -19.29
CA ALA A 34 7.65 26.70 -19.22
C ALA A 34 6.93 26.33 -17.90
N ALA A 35 7.24 25.17 -17.32
CA ALA A 35 6.72 24.78 -16.02
C ALA A 35 7.24 25.63 -14.86
N GLY A 36 8.54 25.97 -14.87
CA GLY A 36 9.14 26.81 -13.83
C GLY A 36 8.67 28.26 -13.83
N THR A 37 8.17 28.75 -14.97
CA THR A 37 7.69 30.14 -15.13
C THR A 37 6.19 30.30 -14.84
N THR A 38 5.47 29.24 -14.46
CA THR A 38 4.04 29.25 -14.11
C THR A 38 3.11 29.88 -15.18
N LYS A 39 3.49 29.80 -16.46
CA LYS A 39 2.65 30.33 -17.56
C LYS A 39 1.32 29.57 -17.63
N ALA A 40 0.25 30.29 -18.01
CA ALA A 40 -1.12 29.74 -18.04
C ALA A 40 -1.25 28.47 -18.91
N ASN A 41 -0.50 28.37 -20.01
CA ASN A 41 -0.62 27.29 -20.99
C ASN A 41 0.22 26.03 -20.69
N THR A 42 1.05 26.01 -19.64
CA THR A 42 1.88 24.83 -19.34
C THR A 42 1.02 23.65 -18.91
N PRO A 43 1.21 22.42 -19.44
CA PRO A 43 0.53 21.23 -18.94
C PRO A 43 0.67 21.08 -17.41
N ILE A 44 -0.42 20.70 -16.74
CA ILE A 44 -0.47 20.61 -15.28
C ILE A 44 0.50 19.56 -14.72
N PHE A 45 0.65 18.45 -15.45
CA PHE A 45 1.59 17.38 -15.08
C PHE A 45 3.02 17.90 -15.00
N HIS A 46 3.45 18.71 -15.96
CA HIS A 46 4.80 19.29 -15.99
C HIS A 46 5.07 20.21 -14.78
N GLN A 47 4.08 21.03 -14.40
CA GLN A 47 4.19 21.89 -13.21
C GLN A 47 4.27 21.04 -11.92
N THR A 48 3.43 20.03 -11.82
CA THR A 48 3.38 19.13 -10.65
C THR A 48 4.68 18.35 -10.48
N LEU A 49 5.21 17.82 -11.58
CA LEU A 49 6.47 17.09 -11.62
C LEU A 49 7.67 17.97 -11.27
N LEU A 50 7.75 19.18 -11.84
CA LEU A 50 8.83 20.12 -11.51
C LEU A 50 8.77 20.53 -10.03
N SER A 51 7.57 20.80 -9.52
CA SER A 51 7.34 21.04 -8.10
C SER A 51 7.86 19.89 -7.24
N PHE A 52 7.47 18.65 -7.55
CA PHE A 52 7.95 17.47 -6.83
C PHE A 52 9.48 17.42 -6.85
N ALA A 53 10.07 17.59 -8.03
CA ALA A 53 11.51 17.50 -8.19
C ALA A 53 12.29 18.52 -7.36
N MET A 54 11.81 19.76 -7.33
CA MET A 54 12.43 20.83 -6.55
C MET A 54 12.24 20.63 -5.04
N ILE A 55 11.04 20.21 -4.61
CA ILE A 55 10.77 19.96 -3.18
C ILE A 55 11.61 18.80 -2.68
N LEU A 56 11.65 17.69 -3.42
CA LEU A 56 12.41 16.50 -3.03
C LEU A 56 13.91 16.82 -2.95
N PHE A 57 14.48 17.38 -4.03
CA PHE A 57 15.89 17.76 -4.06
C PHE A 57 16.24 18.78 -2.98
N GLY A 58 15.45 19.86 -2.87
CA GLY A 58 15.68 20.91 -1.88
C GLY A 58 15.61 20.39 -0.45
N THR A 59 14.68 19.47 -0.16
CA THR A 59 14.54 18.88 1.17
C THR A 59 15.71 17.94 1.49
N GLN A 60 16.03 17.01 0.59
CA GLN A 60 17.08 16.01 0.83
C GLN A 60 18.48 16.64 0.89
N HIS A 61 18.73 17.69 0.11
CA HIS A 61 20.00 18.43 0.12
C HIS A 61 20.01 19.63 1.08
N ARG A 62 18.97 19.82 1.91
CA ARG A 62 18.84 20.93 2.87
C ARG A 62 18.96 22.32 2.23
N GLN A 63 18.49 22.47 0.99
CA GLN A 63 18.45 23.73 0.25
C GLN A 63 17.05 24.35 0.32
N ALA A 64 16.80 25.10 1.40
CA ALA A 64 15.49 25.65 1.72
C ALA A 64 14.92 26.61 0.65
N SER A 65 15.78 27.34 -0.06
CA SER A 65 15.35 28.24 -1.15
C SER A 65 14.73 27.46 -2.33
N ILE A 66 15.35 26.35 -2.71
CA ILE A 66 14.84 25.46 -3.77
C ILE A 66 13.52 24.84 -3.34
N ALA A 67 13.47 24.29 -2.12
CA ALA A 67 12.24 23.68 -1.60
C ALA A 67 11.09 24.71 -1.55
N LYS A 68 11.36 25.94 -1.06
CA LYS A 68 10.39 27.04 -1.02
C LYS A 68 9.87 27.40 -2.42
N HIS A 69 10.75 27.45 -3.42
CA HIS A 69 10.33 27.69 -4.80
C HIS A 69 9.47 26.54 -5.34
N GLY A 70 9.87 25.29 -5.06
CA GLY A 70 9.08 24.11 -5.39
C GLY A 70 7.67 24.17 -4.78
N TYR A 71 7.53 24.55 -3.51
CA TYR A 71 6.21 24.74 -2.87
C TYR A 71 5.37 25.86 -3.50
N SER A 72 6.00 26.91 -4.03
CA SER A 72 5.27 27.93 -4.79
C SER A 72 4.67 27.36 -6.08
N ILE A 73 5.42 26.51 -6.78
CA ILE A 73 4.94 25.81 -7.99
C ILE A 73 3.85 24.79 -7.60
N TYR A 74 4.02 24.05 -6.50
CA TYR A 74 3.03 23.13 -5.94
C TYR A 74 1.67 23.82 -5.74
N GLY A 75 1.66 24.95 -5.03
CA GLY A 75 0.43 25.69 -4.75
C GLY A 75 -0.23 26.24 -6.02
N ALA A 76 0.56 26.68 -7.00
CA ALA A 76 0.04 27.11 -8.30
C ALA A 76 -0.59 25.94 -9.08
N ALA A 77 0.08 24.77 -9.09
CA ALA A 77 -0.41 23.56 -9.74
C ALA A 77 -1.69 23.03 -9.09
N LEU A 78 -1.84 23.09 -7.76
CA LEU A 78 -3.08 22.74 -7.08
C LEU A 78 -4.24 23.68 -7.43
N LYS A 79 -3.99 25.00 -7.50
CA LYS A 79 -5.01 25.97 -7.94
C LYS A 79 -5.48 25.67 -9.36
N LYS A 80 -4.53 25.33 -10.25
CA LYS A 80 -4.82 24.94 -11.63
C LYS A 80 -5.60 23.62 -11.68
N LEU A 81 -5.22 22.62 -10.88
CA LEU A 81 -5.94 21.35 -10.77
C LEU A 81 -7.40 21.61 -10.38
N ASN A 82 -7.63 22.38 -9.32
CA ASN A 82 -8.98 22.71 -8.84
C ASN A 82 -9.82 23.38 -9.94
N TYR A 83 -9.25 24.36 -10.65
CA TYR A 83 -9.92 25.00 -11.79
C TYR A 83 -10.27 24.01 -12.91
N MET A 84 -9.33 23.12 -13.26
CA MET A 84 -9.57 22.07 -14.26
C MET A 84 -10.68 21.12 -13.83
N LEU A 85 -10.70 20.69 -12.56
CA LEU A 85 -11.71 19.78 -12.04
C LEU A 85 -13.11 20.40 -11.97
N GLN A 86 -13.21 21.72 -11.77
CA GLN A 86 -14.50 22.44 -11.83
C GLN A 86 -15.05 22.53 -13.24
N THR A 87 -14.20 22.44 -14.27
CA THR A 87 -14.62 22.58 -15.66
C THR A 87 -14.93 21.19 -16.25
N SER A 88 -16.17 20.99 -16.69
CA SER A 88 -16.61 19.75 -17.33
C SER A 88 -15.66 19.34 -18.47
N LYS A 89 -15.34 18.05 -18.55
CA LYS A 89 -14.44 17.37 -19.52
C LYS A 89 -12.94 17.30 -19.20
N PHE A 90 -12.38 18.09 -18.27
CA PHE A 90 -10.92 17.97 -18.02
C PHE A 90 -10.56 16.75 -17.15
N TYR A 91 -11.48 16.27 -16.31
CA TYR A 91 -11.27 15.10 -15.45
C TYR A 91 -10.97 13.81 -16.25
N SER A 92 -11.29 13.75 -17.54
CA SER A 92 -11.02 12.60 -18.42
C SER A 92 -9.60 12.56 -18.99
N ARG A 93 -8.79 13.61 -18.82
CA ARG A 93 -7.43 13.67 -19.38
C ARG A 93 -6.40 12.94 -18.53
N ASN A 94 -5.52 12.16 -19.14
CA ASN A 94 -4.52 11.38 -18.41
C ASN A 94 -3.50 12.24 -17.64
N ASP A 95 -3.21 13.46 -18.10
CA ASP A 95 -2.33 14.38 -17.39
C ASP A 95 -2.89 14.83 -16.02
N VAL A 96 -4.22 14.86 -15.86
CA VAL A 96 -4.86 15.12 -14.56
C VAL A 96 -4.60 13.97 -13.58
N ILE A 97 -4.80 12.72 -14.00
CA ILE A 97 -4.50 11.55 -13.15
C ILE A 97 -3.02 11.50 -12.78
N LEU A 98 -2.14 11.69 -13.76
CA LEU A 98 -0.70 11.69 -13.53
C LEU A 98 -0.30 12.79 -12.54
N SER A 99 -0.92 13.97 -12.63
CA SER A 99 -0.68 15.07 -11.68
C SER A 99 -1.10 14.69 -10.27
N VAL A 100 -2.31 14.16 -10.09
CA VAL A 100 -2.81 13.75 -8.76
C VAL A 100 -1.97 12.61 -8.18
N ALA A 101 -1.56 11.63 -9.00
CA ALA A 101 -0.67 10.55 -8.56
C ALA A 101 0.71 11.09 -8.16
N THR A 102 1.24 12.08 -8.89
CA THR A 102 2.51 12.73 -8.55
C THR A 102 2.39 13.53 -7.24
N PHE A 103 1.27 14.23 -7.00
CA PHE A 103 1.01 14.86 -5.71
C PHE A 103 0.92 13.84 -4.57
N ALA A 104 0.23 12.73 -4.77
CA ALA A 104 0.15 11.65 -3.78
C ALA A 104 1.55 11.11 -3.42
N ILE A 105 2.39 10.84 -4.41
CA ILE A 105 3.77 10.38 -4.19
C ILE A 105 4.59 11.44 -3.46
N LEU A 106 4.53 12.70 -3.88
CA LEU A 106 5.22 13.80 -3.21
C LEU A 106 4.82 13.87 -1.72
N GLU A 107 3.52 13.82 -1.41
CA GLU A 107 3.02 13.84 -0.02
C GLU A 107 3.42 12.60 0.77
N CYS A 108 3.72 11.47 0.12
CA CYS A 108 4.31 10.31 0.79
C CYS A 108 5.78 10.58 1.18
N TYR A 109 6.58 11.25 0.32
CA TYR A 109 8.00 11.48 0.58
C TYR A 109 8.26 12.71 1.48
N VAL A 110 7.55 13.80 1.20
CA VAL A 110 7.68 15.09 1.90
C VAL A 110 6.28 15.55 2.30
N PRO A 111 5.72 15.00 3.41
CA PRO A 111 4.36 15.33 3.83
C PRO A 111 4.24 16.80 4.18
N THR A 112 3.22 17.46 3.63
CA THR A 112 2.85 18.84 4.00
C THR A 112 1.84 18.91 5.15
N GLY A 113 1.24 17.77 5.49
CA GLY A 113 0.32 17.62 6.60
C GLY A 113 -0.10 16.15 6.82
N PRO A 114 -0.80 15.87 7.93
CA PRO A 114 -1.21 14.52 8.25
C PRO A 114 -2.20 14.00 7.20
N LYS A 115 -1.94 12.81 6.67
CA LYS A 115 -2.84 12.08 5.75
C LYS A 115 -3.20 12.82 4.45
N HIS A 116 -2.48 13.88 4.07
CA HIS A 116 -2.71 14.56 2.78
C HIS A 116 -2.51 13.65 1.57
N TYR A 117 -1.57 12.69 1.66
CA TYR A 117 -1.41 11.66 0.63
C TYR A 117 -2.69 10.85 0.41
N LEU A 118 -3.42 10.50 1.47
CA LEU A 118 -4.70 9.76 1.36
C LEU A 118 -5.74 10.58 0.62
N MET A 119 -5.79 11.90 0.83
CA MET A 119 -6.73 12.78 0.11
C MET A 119 -6.51 12.73 -1.40
N HIS A 120 -5.24 12.76 -1.85
CA HIS A 120 -4.91 12.63 -3.27
C HIS A 120 -5.25 11.23 -3.81
N MET A 121 -4.95 10.18 -3.05
CA MET A 121 -5.25 8.80 -3.44
C MET A 121 -6.75 8.52 -3.55
N THR A 122 -7.57 9.02 -2.62
CA THR A 122 -9.04 8.97 -2.73
C THR A 122 -9.53 9.84 -3.90
N GLY A 123 -8.86 10.96 -4.18
CA GLY A 123 -9.12 11.76 -5.37
C GLY A 123 -8.90 11.00 -6.68
N LEU A 124 -7.87 10.14 -6.75
CA LEU A 124 -7.63 9.26 -7.90
C LEU A 124 -8.79 8.29 -8.14
N GLU A 125 -9.31 7.69 -7.07
CA GLU A 125 -10.47 6.80 -7.16
C GLU A 125 -11.67 7.52 -7.75
N ARG A 126 -11.97 8.72 -7.23
CA ARG A 126 -13.10 9.52 -7.75
C ARG A 126 -12.92 9.89 -9.22
N LEU A 127 -11.70 10.20 -9.65
CA LEU A 127 -11.39 10.45 -11.07
C LEU A 127 -11.62 9.22 -11.94
N LEU A 128 -11.29 8.02 -11.45
CA LEU A 128 -11.56 6.77 -12.16
C LEU A 128 -13.06 6.50 -12.26
N GLU A 129 -13.79 6.66 -11.16
CA GLU A 129 -15.23 6.46 -11.13
C GLU A 129 -15.94 7.35 -12.17
N LEU A 130 -15.56 8.62 -12.28
CA LEU A 130 -16.13 9.57 -13.25
C LEU A 130 -15.84 9.18 -14.72
N ARG A 131 -14.80 8.39 -14.98
CA ARG A 131 -14.45 7.91 -16.33
C ARG A 131 -15.11 6.57 -16.66
N GLY A 132 -15.45 5.80 -15.64
CA GLY A 132 -16.03 4.47 -15.76
C GLY A 132 -15.04 3.39 -16.23
N PRO A 133 -15.43 2.11 -16.09
CA PRO A 133 -14.57 0.96 -16.39
C PRO A 133 -14.29 0.79 -17.90
N THR A 134 -15.15 1.30 -18.77
CA THR A 134 -14.94 1.26 -20.24
C THR A 134 -13.72 2.06 -20.69
N SER A 135 -13.24 3.00 -19.86
CA SER A 135 -12.03 3.77 -20.16
C SER A 135 -10.74 2.93 -20.14
N LEU A 136 -10.76 1.71 -19.60
CA LEU A 136 -9.64 0.77 -19.64
C LEU A 136 -9.40 0.14 -21.03
N CYS A 137 -10.29 0.30 -22.01
CA CYS A 137 -10.13 -0.29 -23.33
C CYS A 137 -8.90 0.21 -24.11
N SER A 138 -8.34 1.38 -23.74
CA SER A 138 -7.09 1.86 -24.33
C SER A 138 -5.87 1.28 -23.60
N PRO A 139 -4.85 0.76 -24.31
CA PRO A 139 -3.61 0.28 -23.67
C PRO A 139 -2.94 1.32 -22.76
N LYS A 140 -2.90 2.59 -23.17
CA LYS A 140 -2.29 3.69 -22.37
C LYS A 140 -3.09 3.95 -21.08
N SER A 141 -4.42 3.87 -21.14
CA SER A 141 -5.28 4.04 -19.96
C SER A 141 -5.22 2.83 -19.02
N SER A 142 -5.23 1.60 -19.56
CA SER A 142 -5.08 0.38 -18.76
C SER A 142 -3.76 0.38 -17.99
N GLN A 143 -2.64 0.67 -18.66
CA GLN A 143 -1.33 0.76 -17.99
C GLN A 143 -1.32 1.84 -16.90
N LEU A 144 -1.92 3.00 -17.16
CA LEU A 144 -2.04 4.07 -16.18
C LEU A 144 -2.82 3.63 -14.94
N TYR A 145 -3.98 2.98 -15.14
CA TYR A 145 -4.86 2.60 -14.05
C TYR A 145 -4.28 1.46 -13.23
N LYS A 146 -3.66 0.46 -13.88
CA LYS A 146 -2.89 -0.60 -13.21
C LYS A 146 -1.79 -0.02 -12.33
N ALA A 147 -1.14 1.07 -12.75
CA ALA A 147 -0.09 1.69 -11.95
C ALA A 147 -0.61 2.40 -10.70
N ILE A 148 -1.85 2.92 -10.69
CA ILE A 148 -2.40 3.69 -9.56
C ILE A 148 -3.36 2.89 -8.68
N ARG A 149 -3.82 1.70 -9.09
CA ARG A 149 -4.78 0.88 -8.33
C ARG A 149 -4.33 0.59 -6.90
N HIS A 150 -3.02 0.40 -6.69
CA HIS A 150 -2.47 0.15 -5.36
C HIS A 150 -2.67 1.35 -4.42
N MET A 151 -2.59 2.58 -4.93
CA MET A 151 -2.83 3.79 -4.15
C MET A 151 -4.28 3.88 -3.69
N ILE A 152 -5.21 3.55 -4.59
CA ILE A 152 -6.66 3.58 -4.33
C ILE A 152 -7.02 2.56 -3.24
N LEU A 153 -6.56 1.31 -3.39
CA LEU A 153 -6.83 0.26 -2.41
C LEU A 153 -6.16 0.54 -1.07
N PHE A 154 -4.91 1.01 -1.10
CA PHE A 154 -4.22 1.44 0.12
C PHE A 154 -5.02 2.51 0.85
N ALA A 155 -5.52 3.53 0.16
CA ALA A 155 -6.32 4.59 0.77
C ALA A 155 -7.66 4.08 1.28
N SER A 156 -8.34 3.22 0.53
CA SER A 156 -9.62 2.62 0.91
C SER A 156 -9.50 1.81 2.20
N LEU A 157 -8.49 0.92 2.28
CA LEU A 157 -8.20 0.12 3.48
C LEU A 157 -7.79 0.99 4.68
N ARG A 158 -7.04 2.07 4.45
CA ARG A 158 -6.62 3.00 5.52
C ARG A 158 -7.73 3.91 6.02
N THR A 159 -8.78 4.11 5.23
CA THR A 159 -9.90 4.98 5.56
C THR A 159 -11.18 4.22 5.94
N GLY A 160 -11.16 2.89 5.89
CA GLY A 160 -12.34 2.07 6.19
C GLY A 160 -13.45 2.26 5.15
N LYS A 161 -13.11 2.55 3.89
CA LYS A 161 -14.09 2.80 2.83
C LYS A 161 -14.04 1.70 1.77
N ALA A 162 -15.21 1.32 1.28
CA ALA A 162 -15.34 0.40 0.15
C ALA A 162 -14.80 1.06 -1.13
N SER A 163 -13.93 0.34 -1.84
CA SER A 163 -13.37 0.82 -3.10
C SER A 163 -14.29 0.53 -4.27
N ILE A 164 -14.31 1.42 -5.27
CA ILE A 164 -14.96 1.17 -6.57
C ILE A 164 -14.35 -0.05 -7.27
N LEU A 165 -13.09 -0.37 -6.97
CA LEU A 165 -12.35 -1.48 -7.57
C LEU A 165 -12.89 -2.84 -7.13
N ALA A 166 -13.70 -2.89 -6.08
CA ALA A 166 -14.36 -4.11 -5.63
C ALA A 166 -15.62 -4.44 -6.45
N ARG A 167 -16.14 -3.47 -7.22
CA ARG A 167 -17.32 -3.69 -8.06
C ARG A 167 -16.96 -4.60 -9.24
N GLU A 168 -17.85 -5.51 -9.57
CA GLU A 168 -17.61 -6.55 -10.59
C GLU A 168 -17.27 -5.97 -11.97
N GLU A 169 -17.87 -4.84 -12.35
CA GLU A 169 -17.55 -4.18 -13.63
C GLU A 169 -16.11 -3.66 -13.70
N TRP A 170 -15.51 -3.29 -12.55
CA TRP A 170 -14.12 -2.87 -12.50
C TRP A 170 -13.17 -4.07 -12.48
N LYS A 171 -13.44 -5.10 -11.68
CA LYS A 171 -12.66 -6.35 -11.69
C LYS A 171 -12.61 -6.97 -13.09
N ALA A 172 -13.77 -7.06 -13.75
CA ALA A 172 -13.88 -7.57 -15.12
C ALA A 172 -13.05 -6.74 -16.11
N ALA A 173 -13.14 -5.40 -16.04
CA ALA A 173 -12.38 -4.52 -16.92
C ALA A 173 -10.86 -4.65 -16.72
N PHE A 174 -10.38 -4.75 -15.48
CA PHE A 174 -8.95 -4.97 -15.23
C PHE A 174 -8.49 -6.34 -15.75
N ARG A 175 -9.21 -7.41 -15.44
CA ARG A 175 -8.93 -8.79 -15.91
C ARG A 175 -8.89 -8.86 -17.43
N ALA A 176 -9.83 -8.24 -18.13
CA ALA A 176 -9.85 -8.20 -19.60
C ALA A 176 -8.63 -7.50 -20.20
N SER A 177 -7.96 -6.64 -19.44
CA SER A 177 -6.75 -5.94 -19.86
C SER A 177 -5.44 -6.61 -19.42
N CYS A 178 -5.50 -7.71 -18.66
CA CYS A 178 -4.33 -8.42 -18.15
C CYS A 178 -3.80 -9.45 -19.17
N SER A 179 -2.47 -9.56 -19.27
CA SER A 179 -1.85 -10.74 -19.86
C SER A 179 -1.95 -11.93 -18.89
N ALA A 180 -1.66 -13.15 -19.37
CA ALA A 180 -1.69 -14.35 -18.54
C ALA A 180 -0.75 -14.25 -17.32
N GLU A 181 0.41 -13.61 -17.50
CA GLU A 181 1.42 -13.40 -16.46
C GLU A 181 0.98 -12.37 -15.41
N GLU A 182 0.06 -11.46 -15.75
CA GLU A 182 -0.45 -10.43 -14.83
C GLU A 182 -1.64 -10.93 -14.00
N ILE A 183 -2.31 -12.03 -14.40
CA ILE A 183 -3.49 -12.56 -13.70
C ILE A 183 -3.22 -12.88 -12.24
N PRO A 184 -2.09 -13.53 -11.85
CA PRO A 184 -1.82 -13.80 -10.44
C PRO A 184 -1.72 -12.52 -9.59
N GLU A 185 -1.19 -11.43 -10.15
CA GLU A 185 -1.16 -10.13 -9.45
C GLU A 185 -2.57 -9.54 -9.35
N GLN A 186 -3.36 -9.63 -10.43
CA GLN A 186 -4.75 -9.18 -10.44
C GLN A 186 -5.61 -9.91 -9.40
N ASP A 187 -5.46 -11.22 -9.23
CA ASP A 187 -6.17 -12.01 -8.22
C ASP A 187 -5.94 -11.43 -6.81
N LEU A 188 -4.71 -11.02 -6.47
CA LEU A 188 -4.41 -10.40 -5.17
C LEU A 188 -5.04 -9.02 -5.03
N PHE A 189 -5.05 -8.23 -6.11
CA PHE A 189 -5.73 -6.93 -6.13
C PHE A 189 -7.25 -7.06 -5.95
N ASP A 190 -7.88 -8.08 -6.56
CA ASP A 190 -9.31 -8.34 -6.41
C ASP A 190 -9.64 -8.70 -4.95
N VAL A 191 -8.86 -9.57 -4.31
CA VAL A 191 -9.04 -9.91 -2.88
C VAL A 191 -8.88 -8.69 -1.99
N LEU A 192 -7.89 -7.83 -2.26
CA LEU A 192 -7.72 -6.58 -1.51
C LEU A 192 -8.88 -5.61 -1.72
N ALA A 193 -9.45 -5.56 -2.92
CA ALA A 193 -10.64 -4.77 -3.18
C ALA A 193 -11.82 -5.29 -2.36
N ASP A 194 -12.03 -6.59 -2.29
CA ASP A 194 -13.09 -7.18 -1.45
C ASP A 194 -12.86 -6.95 0.04
N CYS A 195 -11.59 -6.95 0.49
CA CYS A 195 -11.24 -6.54 1.86
C CYS A 195 -11.70 -5.10 2.18
N THR A 196 -11.71 -4.18 1.20
CA THR A 196 -12.19 -2.80 1.44
C THR A 196 -13.68 -2.75 1.73
N VAL A 197 -14.48 -3.62 1.08
CA VAL A 197 -15.93 -3.72 1.30
C VAL A 197 -16.20 -4.27 2.68
N LEU A 198 -15.54 -5.38 3.05
CA LEU A 198 -15.66 -5.96 4.38
C LEU A 198 -15.23 -4.97 5.47
N ALA A 199 -14.13 -4.23 5.27
CA ALA A 199 -13.70 -3.23 6.24
C ALA A 199 -14.71 -2.10 6.43
N ALA A 200 -15.39 -1.65 5.36
CA ALA A 200 -16.40 -0.60 5.45
C ALA A 200 -17.70 -1.09 6.11
N ASN A 201 -18.16 -2.29 5.74
CA ASN A 201 -19.36 -2.89 6.32
C ASN A 201 -19.23 -3.10 7.84
N TYR A 202 -18.01 -3.35 8.33
CA TYR A 202 -17.74 -3.49 9.76
C TYR A 202 -18.15 -2.22 10.54
N ASP A 203 -17.81 -1.04 10.04
CA ASP A 203 -18.16 0.23 10.69
C ASP A 203 -19.69 0.46 10.70
N ASP A 204 -20.39 0.04 9.65
CA ASP A 204 -21.86 0.11 9.58
C ASP A 204 -22.54 -0.82 10.59
N ILE A 205 -22.01 -2.04 10.76
CA ILE A 205 -22.49 -3.01 11.76
C ILE A 205 -22.35 -2.44 13.17
N LEU A 206 -21.22 -1.79 13.48
CA LEU A 206 -21.00 -1.15 14.78
C LEU A 206 -22.07 -0.07 15.06
N ALA A 207 -22.51 0.65 14.04
CA ALA A 207 -23.48 1.73 14.19
C ALA A 207 -24.94 1.24 14.45
N ILE A 208 -25.31 0.04 14.03
CA ILE A 208 -26.67 -0.51 14.21
C ILE A 208 -26.78 -1.51 15.37
N ARG A 209 -25.64 -1.98 15.91
CA ARG A 209 -25.56 -2.99 16.96
C ARG A 209 -26.52 -2.76 18.13
N ASP A 210 -26.53 -1.56 18.68
CA ASP A 210 -27.34 -1.23 19.87
C ASP A 210 -28.84 -1.13 19.55
N ARG A 211 -29.20 -0.95 18.27
CA ARG A 211 -30.59 -0.80 17.82
C ARG A 211 -31.21 -2.12 17.37
N ASP A 212 -30.42 -2.99 16.74
CA ASP A 212 -30.87 -4.29 16.22
C ASP A 212 -29.77 -5.35 16.36
N PRO A 213 -29.66 -5.99 17.55
CA PRO A 213 -28.63 -6.99 17.82
C PRO A 213 -28.72 -8.25 16.95
N GLU A 214 -29.94 -8.67 16.58
CA GLU A 214 -30.15 -9.89 15.78
C GLU A 214 -29.72 -9.68 14.31
N SER A 215 -30.06 -8.53 13.73
CA SER A 215 -29.58 -8.16 12.39
C SER A 215 -28.06 -7.99 12.38
N SER A 216 -27.51 -7.31 13.39
CA SER A 216 -26.06 -7.13 13.55
C SER A 216 -25.33 -8.47 13.65
N SER A 217 -25.86 -9.44 14.40
CA SER A 217 -25.25 -10.78 14.48
C SER A 217 -25.25 -11.51 13.14
N ARG A 218 -26.38 -11.50 12.42
CA ARG A 218 -26.50 -12.14 11.11
C ARG A 218 -25.54 -11.52 10.08
N GLN A 219 -25.41 -10.19 10.06
CA GLN A 219 -24.48 -9.51 9.17
C GLN A 219 -23.02 -9.83 9.50
N ARG A 220 -22.67 -9.94 10.79
CA ARG A 220 -21.32 -10.37 11.21
C ARG A 220 -21.01 -11.81 10.78
N ASP A 221 -21.96 -12.73 10.93
CA ASP A 221 -21.77 -14.13 10.51
C ASP A 221 -21.56 -14.23 8.99
N GLU A 222 -22.30 -13.44 8.21
CA GLU A 222 -22.10 -13.33 6.77
C GLU A 222 -20.70 -12.81 6.43
N MET A 223 -20.29 -11.70 7.04
CA MET A 223 -18.96 -11.13 6.84
C MET A 223 -17.83 -12.07 7.26
N CYS A 224 -18.03 -12.86 8.31
CA CYS A 224 -17.07 -13.88 8.74
C CYS A 224 -16.93 -14.96 7.65
N ARG A 225 -18.06 -15.41 7.08
CA ARG A 225 -18.08 -16.39 5.99
C ARG A 225 -17.39 -15.84 4.73
N GLU A 226 -17.65 -14.58 4.38
CA GLU A 226 -16.96 -13.90 3.27
C GLU A 226 -15.45 -13.76 3.52
N GLY A 227 -15.04 -13.35 4.72
CA GLY A 227 -13.63 -13.27 5.11
C GLY A 227 -12.90 -14.62 5.05
N LEU A 228 -13.56 -15.70 5.50
CA LEU A 228 -13.02 -17.06 5.38
C LEU A 228 -12.95 -17.52 3.92
N ALA A 229 -13.89 -17.11 3.07
CA ALA A 229 -13.85 -17.38 1.64
C ALA A 229 -12.64 -16.69 0.99
N LEU A 230 -12.36 -15.42 1.33
CA LEU A 230 -11.16 -14.71 0.86
C LEU A 230 -9.87 -15.40 1.34
N LEU A 231 -9.82 -15.87 2.58
CA LEU A 231 -8.68 -16.63 3.10
C LEU A 231 -8.45 -17.92 2.29
N ASN A 232 -9.52 -18.66 2.00
CA ASN A 232 -9.44 -19.87 1.17
C ASN A 232 -8.98 -19.55 -0.26
N GLN A 233 -9.47 -18.46 -0.87
CA GLN A 233 -9.01 -17.99 -2.18
C GLN A 233 -7.50 -17.72 -2.18
N LEU A 234 -6.97 -17.09 -1.12
CA LEU A 234 -5.53 -16.86 -0.97
C LEU A 234 -4.74 -18.16 -0.84
N HIS A 235 -5.24 -19.16 -0.10
CA HIS A 235 -4.59 -20.47 -0.03
C HIS A 235 -4.56 -21.19 -1.38
N ILE A 236 -5.65 -21.14 -2.14
CA ILE A 236 -5.72 -21.69 -3.51
C ILE A 236 -4.76 -20.93 -4.43
N TRP A 237 -4.74 -19.61 -4.35
CA TRP A 237 -3.79 -18.76 -5.08
C TRP A 237 -2.34 -19.17 -4.77
N ARG A 238 -2.01 -19.37 -3.49
CA ARG A 238 -0.67 -19.75 -3.04
C ARG A 238 -0.25 -21.10 -3.59
N ALA A 239 -1.15 -22.08 -3.55
CA ALA A 239 -0.89 -23.42 -4.09
C ALA A 239 -0.61 -23.35 -5.60
N ARG A 240 -1.42 -22.59 -6.36
CA ARG A 240 -1.20 -22.36 -7.80
C ARG A 240 0.13 -21.66 -8.06
N TRP A 241 0.43 -20.59 -7.34
CA TRP A 241 1.66 -19.83 -7.51
C TRP A 241 2.92 -20.68 -7.22
N ASN A 242 2.89 -21.53 -6.19
CA ASN A 242 3.97 -22.45 -5.86
C ASN A 242 4.19 -23.57 -6.91
N SER A 243 3.17 -23.88 -7.72
CA SER A 243 3.28 -24.93 -8.74
C SER A 243 4.07 -24.51 -9.98
N ASP A 244 4.32 -23.21 -10.14
CA ASP A 244 5.15 -22.67 -11.22
C ASP A 244 6.62 -22.60 -10.78
N GLU A 245 7.48 -23.34 -11.47
CA GLU A 245 8.91 -23.45 -11.18
C GLU A 245 9.65 -22.10 -11.25
N ASN A 246 9.11 -21.12 -12.00
CA ASN A 246 9.66 -19.77 -12.09
C ASN A 246 9.54 -18.99 -10.77
N ASN A 247 8.62 -19.40 -9.89
CA ASN A 247 8.36 -18.77 -8.59
C ASN A 247 9.24 -19.32 -7.45
N SER A 248 10.41 -19.84 -7.80
CA SER A 248 11.35 -20.45 -6.85
C SER A 248 12.03 -19.44 -5.91
N TYR A 249 12.18 -19.86 -4.66
CA TYR A 249 12.99 -19.20 -3.63
C TYR A 249 13.53 -20.26 -2.66
N PHE A 250 14.62 -19.94 -1.98
CA PHE A 250 15.27 -20.83 -1.02
C PHE A 250 15.33 -20.18 0.36
N GLU A 251 15.25 -21.01 1.41
CA GLU A 251 15.52 -20.55 2.77
C GLU A 251 17.01 -20.65 3.06
N THR A 252 17.64 -19.51 3.35
CA THR A 252 19.07 -19.44 3.66
C THR A 252 19.24 -19.05 5.13
N PRO A 253 20.04 -19.79 5.93
CA PRO A 253 20.37 -19.41 7.30
C PRO A 253 21.00 -18.03 7.38
N ILE A 254 20.66 -17.27 8.41
CA ILE A 254 21.31 -15.98 8.67
C ILE A 254 22.71 -16.24 9.20
N ASP A 255 23.70 -15.67 8.51
CA ASP A 255 25.09 -15.69 8.92
C ASP A 255 25.31 -14.66 10.04
N PHE A 256 25.01 -15.06 11.29
CA PHE A 256 25.22 -14.23 12.49
C PHE A 256 26.70 -13.86 12.69
N ALA A 257 27.64 -14.62 12.12
CA ALA A 257 29.07 -14.36 12.25
C ALA A 257 29.55 -13.13 11.42
N LYS A 258 28.79 -12.71 10.40
CA LYS A 258 29.08 -11.47 9.65
C LYS A 258 28.53 -10.20 10.29
N LEU A 259 27.69 -10.32 11.33
CA LEU A 259 27.14 -9.17 12.06
C LEU A 259 28.09 -8.60 13.12
N GLU A 260 29.24 -9.25 13.36
CA GLU A 260 30.16 -8.85 14.43
C GLU A 260 31.60 -8.56 13.94
N LEU A 261 31.94 -7.27 13.97
CA LEU A 261 33.30 -6.82 14.29
C LEU A 261 33.22 -6.07 15.63
N GLY A 262 33.14 -6.81 16.73
CA GLY A 262 33.60 -6.35 18.06
C GLY A 262 32.61 -5.84 19.10
N ARG A 263 31.29 -6.12 19.02
CA ARG A 263 30.34 -5.81 20.11
C ARG A 263 29.19 -6.82 20.17
N GLU A 264 28.80 -7.24 21.37
CA GLU A 264 27.57 -8.02 21.58
C GLU A 264 26.36 -7.25 20.99
N PRO A 265 25.58 -7.86 20.08
CA PRO A 265 24.41 -7.24 19.48
C PRO A 265 23.34 -7.01 20.55
N LEU A 266 22.75 -5.80 20.56
CA LEU A 266 21.55 -5.56 21.37
C LEU A 266 20.41 -6.45 20.83
N ALA A 267 19.47 -6.86 21.69
CA ALA A 267 18.34 -7.72 21.29
C ALA A 267 17.51 -7.16 20.12
N ASP A 268 17.46 -5.82 19.97
CA ASP A 268 16.79 -5.11 18.87
C ASP A 268 17.59 -5.14 17.53
N GLU A 269 18.81 -5.69 17.54
CA GLU A 269 19.71 -5.76 16.37
C GLU A 269 19.73 -7.14 15.71
N LEU A 270 19.29 -8.16 16.44
CA LEU A 270 19.19 -9.51 15.91
C LEU A 270 17.89 -9.67 15.11
N PRO A 271 17.94 -10.30 13.92
CA PRO A 271 16.74 -10.62 13.18
C PRO A 271 15.81 -11.53 14.00
N PRO A 272 14.49 -11.29 14.00
CA PRO A 272 13.53 -12.07 14.78
C PRO A 272 13.27 -13.47 14.19
N PHE A 273 14.12 -13.94 13.29
CA PHE A 273 14.01 -15.20 12.57
C PHE A 273 15.41 -15.74 12.23
N LEU A 274 15.50 -17.04 11.99
CA LEU A 274 16.78 -17.75 11.76
C LEU A 274 17.16 -17.85 10.28
N THR A 275 16.21 -17.64 9.37
CA THR A 275 16.42 -17.81 7.93
C THR A 275 15.78 -16.67 7.14
N THR A 276 16.43 -16.27 6.05
CA THR A 276 15.92 -15.32 5.05
C THR A 276 15.54 -16.04 3.77
N PHE A 277 14.72 -15.41 2.93
CA PHE A 277 14.43 -15.93 1.60
C PHE A 277 15.40 -15.36 0.56
N GLU A 278 15.92 -16.23 -0.29
CA GLU A 278 16.70 -15.90 -1.47
C GLU A 278 15.88 -16.23 -2.72
N PHE A 279 15.60 -15.23 -3.54
CA PHE A 279 14.66 -15.36 -4.66
C PHE A 279 15.37 -15.58 -5.98
N SER A 280 14.77 -16.30 -6.92
CA SER A 280 15.30 -16.38 -8.28
C SER A 280 15.28 -15.01 -8.98
N ASN A 281 14.23 -14.21 -8.76
CA ASN A 281 14.03 -12.90 -9.37
C ASN A 281 13.23 -11.93 -8.46
N ASN A 282 13.24 -10.64 -8.80
CA ASN A 282 12.57 -9.59 -8.02
C ASN A 282 11.03 -9.70 -8.05
N THR A 283 10.46 -10.20 -9.14
CA THR A 283 9.01 -10.37 -9.29
C THR A 283 8.50 -11.39 -8.28
N THR A 284 9.19 -12.52 -8.12
CA THR A 284 8.88 -13.54 -7.12
C THR A 284 8.84 -12.95 -5.71
N ALA A 285 9.84 -12.15 -5.35
CA ALA A 285 9.90 -11.48 -4.05
C ALA A 285 8.71 -10.52 -3.83
N ILE A 286 8.41 -9.68 -4.83
CA ILE A 286 7.30 -8.71 -4.77
C ILE A 286 5.96 -9.44 -4.66
N MET A 287 5.73 -10.46 -5.48
CA MET A 287 4.49 -11.23 -5.47
C MET A 287 4.27 -11.95 -4.13
N LEU A 288 5.33 -12.54 -3.57
CA LEU A 288 5.27 -13.17 -2.26
C LEU A 288 4.94 -12.17 -1.14
N MET A 289 5.62 -11.02 -1.15
CA MET A 289 5.34 -9.91 -0.23
C MET A 289 3.91 -9.38 -0.36
N PHE A 290 3.40 -9.30 -1.59
CA PHE A 290 2.05 -8.82 -1.86
C PHE A 290 0.98 -9.80 -1.38
N TYR A 291 1.21 -11.10 -1.58
CA TYR A 291 0.40 -12.17 -1.01
C TYR A 291 0.31 -12.07 0.52
N TYR A 292 1.46 -11.94 1.20
CA TYR A 292 1.49 -11.78 2.65
C TYR A 292 0.82 -10.51 3.14
N THR A 293 0.96 -9.40 2.41
CA THR A 293 0.24 -8.15 2.68
C THR A 293 -1.28 -8.38 2.62
N THR A 294 -1.74 -9.10 1.61
CA THR A 294 -3.16 -9.42 1.42
C THR A 294 -3.69 -10.32 2.53
N LEU A 295 -2.93 -11.34 2.93
CA LEU A 295 -3.25 -12.19 4.08
C LEU A 295 -3.39 -11.39 5.37
N ILE A 296 -2.50 -10.43 5.65
CA ILE A 296 -2.61 -9.58 6.85
C ILE A 296 -3.93 -8.81 6.85
N HIS A 297 -4.37 -8.28 5.70
CA HIS A 297 -5.66 -7.57 5.62
C HIS A 297 -6.85 -8.50 5.87
N VAL A 298 -6.85 -9.72 5.31
CA VAL A 298 -7.89 -10.73 5.58
C VAL A 298 -7.92 -11.11 7.07
N PHE A 299 -6.76 -11.38 7.67
CA PHE A 299 -6.69 -11.71 9.09
C PHE A 299 -7.15 -10.56 9.98
N ARG A 300 -6.84 -9.30 9.63
CA ARG A 300 -7.34 -8.14 10.39
C ARG A 300 -8.85 -8.04 10.38
N ILE A 301 -9.49 -8.31 9.24
CA ILE A 301 -10.94 -8.35 9.14
C ILE A 301 -11.49 -9.46 10.05
N LEU A 302 -10.96 -10.68 9.96
CA LEU A 302 -11.39 -11.80 10.80
C LEU A 302 -11.16 -11.55 12.32
N THR A 303 -10.04 -10.91 12.68
CA THR A 303 -9.74 -10.47 14.04
C THR A 303 -10.76 -9.45 14.53
N SER A 304 -11.13 -8.46 13.70
CA SER A 304 -12.10 -7.43 14.07
C SER A 304 -13.49 -8.01 14.35
N LEU A 305 -13.92 -8.99 13.55
CA LEU A 305 -15.20 -9.67 13.70
C LEU A 305 -15.26 -10.56 14.95
N THR A 306 -14.12 -11.08 15.42
CA THR A 306 -14.04 -11.93 16.63
C THR A 306 -13.88 -11.13 17.92
N LEU A 307 -13.41 -9.88 17.86
CA LEU A 307 -13.11 -9.03 19.03
C LEU A 307 -14.35 -8.67 19.86
N GLU A 308 -15.53 -8.59 19.25
CA GLU A 308 -16.72 -8.00 19.89
C GLU A 308 -17.64 -8.98 20.65
N ASN A 309 -17.55 -10.29 20.40
CA ASN A 309 -18.35 -11.27 21.15
C ASN A 309 -18.01 -11.26 22.66
N LEU A 310 -16.78 -10.90 23.01
CA LEU A 310 -16.28 -10.81 24.39
C LEU A 310 -16.91 -9.66 25.21
N ARG A 311 -17.40 -8.58 24.57
CA ARG A 311 -17.96 -7.42 25.29
C ARG A 311 -19.47 -7.54 25.54
N THR A 312 -20.18 -8.33 24.74
CA THR A 312 -21.62 -8.56 24.90
C THR A 312 -21.93 -9.58 25.99
N HIS A 313 -21.10 -10.62 26.17
CA HIS A 313 -21.34 -11.65 27.20
C HIS A 313 -20.92 -11.24 28.62
N SER A 314 -20.22 -10.12 28.81
CA SER A 314 -19.84 -9.63 30.15
C SER A 314 -20.91 -8.78 30.83
N ASN A 315 -21.94 -8.34 30.11
CA ASN A 315 -22.94 -7.37 30.61
C ASN A 315 -24.34 -7.94 30.82
N GLU A 316 -24.58 -9.22 30.53
CA GLU A 316 -25.81 -9.90 30.94
C GLU A 316 -25.65 -10.39 32.38
N SER A 317 -26.53 -9.93 33.28
CA SER A 317 -26.59 -10.39 34.67
C SER A 317 -26.95 -11.87 34.70
N PHE A 318 -25.94 -12.72 34.86
CA PHE A 318 -26.09 -14.18 34.93
C PHE A 318 -26.93 -14.62 36.12
N THR A 319 -28.01 -15.36 35.86
CA THR A 319 -28.68 -16.20 36.85
C THR A 319 -27.88 -17.50 37.08
N PRO A 320 -27.85 -18.07 38.30
CA PRO A 320 -26.79 -19.02 38.71
C PRO A 320 -26.84 -20.46 38.15
N ASP A 321 -27.75 -20.81 37.23
CA ASP A 321 -28.03 -22.22 36.89
C ASP A 321 -27.44 -22.73 35.55
N THR A 322 -26.66 -21.94 34.82
CA THR A 322 -26.02 -22.37 33.55
C THR A 322 -24.52 -22.04 33.52
N LEU A 323 -23.75 -22.71 34.38
CA LEU A 323 -22.33 -22.39 34.64
C LEU A 323 -21.31 -23.38 34.02
N GLN A 324 -21.69 -24.17 33.01
CA GLN A 324 -20.74 -25.08 32.34
C GLN A 324 -20.54 -24.87 30.82
N ASP A 325 -21.48 -24.25 30.12
CA ASP A 325 -21.42 -24.18 28.64
C ASP A 325 -20.86 -22.85 28.10
N ALA A 326 -21.00 -21.75 28.85
CA ALA A 326 -20.52 -20.43 28.43
C ALA A 326 -18.99 -20.28 28.46
N GLY A 327 -18.30 -20.97 29.36
CA GLY A 327 -16.84 -20.92 29.47
C GLY A 327 -16.12 -21.60 28.30
N TYR A 328 -16.69 -22.69 27.77
CA TYR A 328 -16.10 -23.44 26.67
C TYR A 328 -16.09 -22.66 25.35
N LEU A 329 -17.20 -21.99 25.02
CA LEU A 329 -17.29 -21.16 23.82
C LEU A 329 -16.39 -19.92 23.92
N ASP A 330 -16.33 -19.25 25.08
CA ASP A 330 -15.45 -18.10 25.30
C ASP A 330 -13.96 -18.46 25.12
N ASP A 331 -13.54 -19.62 25.63
CA ASP A 331 -12.18 -20.13 25.47
C ASP A 331 -11.85 -20.48 24.01
N VAL A 332 -12.78 -21.10 23.27
CA VAL A 332 -12.63 -21.40 21.83
C VAL A 332 -12.50 -20.11 21.01
N TRP A 333 -13.31 -19.08 21.30
CA TRP A 333 -13.25 -17.81 20.57
C TRP A 333 -12.01 -16.98 20.90
N LYS A 334 -11.57 -16.98 22.17
CA LYS A 334 -10.27 -16.42 22.55
C LYS A 334 -9.14 -17.13 21.81
N GLN A 335 -9.19 -18.45 21.70
CA GLN A 335 -8.19 -19.23 20.97
C GLN A 335 -8.16 -18.89 19.48
N ILE A 336 -9.34 -18.74 18.84
CA ILE A 336 -9.45 -18.32 17.43
C ILE A 336 -8.90 -16.91 17.22
N LYS A 337 -9.27 -15.95 18.07
CA LYS A 337 -8.79 -14.56 18.01
C LYS A 337 -7.27 -14.48 18.21
N HIS A 338 -6.76 -15.13 19.24
CA HIS A 338 -5.31 -15.24 19.46
C HIS A 338 -4.64 -15.91 18.26
N GLY A 339 -5.31 -16.87 17.62
CA GLY A 339 -4.90 -17.47 16.37
C GLY A 339 -4.72 -16.46 15.23
N TYR A 340 -5.70 -15.61 14.94
CA TYR A 340 -5.59 -14.63 13.85
C TYR A 340 -4.59 -13.50 14.13
N VAL A 341 -4.55 -12.97 15.36
CA VAL A 341 -3.54 -11.96 15.74
C VAL A 341 -2.12 -12.52 15.66
N ALA A 342 -1.92 -13.76 16.12
CA ALA A 342 -0.64 -14.45 15.98
C ALA A 342 -0.32 -14.73 14.51
N ALA A 343 -1.31 -15.10 13.70
CA ALA A 343 -1.16 -15.31 12.27
C ALA A 343 -0.75 -14.02 11.54
N GLU A 344 -1.37 -12.88 11.83
CA GLU A 344 -0.97 -11.56 11.29
C GLU A 344 0.51 -11.28 11.58
N ARG A 345 0.92 -11.42 12.85
CA ARG A 345 2.30 -11.16 13.27
C ARG A 345 3.28 -12.13 12.61
N SER A 346 2.91 -13.41 12.50
CA SER A 346 3.69 -14.44 11.80
C SER A 346 3.86 -14.12 10.31
N VAL A 347 2.79 -13.68 9.64
CA VAL A 347 2.86 -13.27 8.23
C VAL A 347 3.69 -12.01 8.05
N ALA A 348 3.61 -11.04 8.96
CA ALA A 348 4.49 -9.87 8.95
C ALA A 348 5.97 -10.25 9.10
N LEU A 349 6.28 -11.30 9.88
CA LEU A 349 7.64 -11.87 9.92
C LEU A 349 8.04 -12.49 8.58
N GLN A 350 7.12 -13.15 7.87
CA GLN A 350 7.41 -13.67 6.52
C GLN A 350 7.76 -12.55 5.53
N ILE A 351 7.08 -11.39 5.62
CA ILE A 351 7.47 -10.20 4.86
C ILE A 351 8.91 -9.81 5.19
N CYS A 352 9.27 -9.73 6.47
CA CYS A 352 10.61 -9.36 6.90
C CYS A 352 11.70 -10.30 6.36
N ARG A 353 11.40 -11.60 6.22
CA ARG A 353 12.31 -12.59 5.62
C ARG A 353 12.57 -12.35 4.13
N CYS A 354 11.65 -11.68 3.42
CA CYS A 354 11.81 -11.33 2.00
C CYS A 354 12.73 -10.12 1.77
N ILE A 355 12.80 -9.19 2.73
CA ILE A 355 13.39 -7.85 2.52
C ILE A 355 14.90 -7.88 2.25
N PRO A 356 15.73 -8.67 2.96
CA PRO A 356 17.19 -8.62 2.79
C PRO A 356 17.66 -8.92 1.37
N ASP A 357 17.20 -10.01 0.76
CA ASP A 357 17.59 -10.37 -0.62
C ASP A 357 17.02 -9.37 -1.64
N TYR A 358 15.78 -8.92 -1.45
CA TYR A 358 15.17 -7.89 -2.29
C TYR A 358 16.00 -6.59 -2.28
N LEU A 359 16.43 -6.11 -1.12
CA LEU A 359 17.25 -4.90 -1.00
C LEU A 359 18.64 -5.11 -1.62
N LYS A 360 19.27 -6.27 -1.39
CA LYS A 360 20.58 -6.62 -1.98
C LYS A 360 20.52 -6.56 -3.51
N ARG A 361 19.50 -7.15 -4.13
CA ARG A 361 19.33 -7.17 -5.59
C ARG A 361 19.03 -5.79 -6.18
N ASN A 362 18.25 -4.96 -5.49
CA ASN A 362 17.94 -3.61 -5.96
C ASN A 362 19.06 -2.59 -5.67
N SER A 363 19.92 -2.85 -4.69
CA SER A 363 21.10 -2.01 -4.44
C SER A 363 22.15 -2.11 -5.55
N SER A 364 22.33 -3.31 -6.13
CA SER A 364 23.36 -3.59 -7.15
C SER A 364 22.94 -3.17 -8.56
N LEU A 365 21.65 -3.25 -8.87
CA LEU A 365 21.13 -3.01 -10.22
C LEU A 365 20.71 -1.55 -10.49
N ALA A 366 20.85 -0.64 -9.51
CA ALA A 366 20.23 0.69 -9.55
C ALA A 366 18.73 0.62 -9.91
N THR A 367 18.08 -0.50 -9.54
CA THR A 367 16.67 -0.78 -9.80
C THR A 367 15.84 -0.18 -8.67
N GLU A 368 14.77 0.49 -9.05
CA GLU A 368 13.90 1.21 -8.13
C GLU A 368 12.96 0.27 -7.38
N MET A 369 12.55 0.70 -6.19
CA MET A 369 11.66 -0.09 -5.35
C MET A 369 10.23 -0.05 -5.89
N SER A 370 9.59 -1.22 -5.90
CA SER A 370 8.19 -1.34 -6.28
C SER A 370 7.29 -0.58 -5.29
N PRO A 371 6.23 0.12 -5.73
CA PRO A 371 5.22 0.67 -4.82
C PRO A 371 4.56 -0.40 -3.93
N ILE A 372 4.48 -1.64 -4.42
CA ILE A 372 4.01 -2.78 -3.63
C ILE A 372 4.98 -3.09 -2.48
N PHE A 373 6.29 -2.93 -2.69
CA PHE A 373 7.28 -3.06 -1.62
C PHE A 373 7.06 -1.99 -0.53
N GLN A 374 6.84 -0.73 -0.93
CA GLN A 374 6.51 0.35 0.02
C GLN A 374 5.28 0.00 0.86
N TRP A 375 4.21 -0.44 0.21
CA TRP A 375 2.98 -0.85 0.89
C TRP A 375 3.27 -2.03 1.84
N THR A 376 3.91 -3.09 1.36
CA THR A 376 4.22 -4.29 2.15
C THR A 376 5.01 -3.96 3.41
N VAL A 377 6.08 -3.18 3.28
CA VAL A 377 6.91 -2.77 4.43
C VAL A 377 6.09 -1.94 5.42
N THR A 378 5.27 -1.01 4.91
CA THR A 378 4.41 -0.18 5.75
C THR A 378 3.37 -1.06 6.48
N THR A 379 2.77 -2.04 5.82
CA THR A 379 1.81 -2.98 6.43
C THR A 379 2.45 -3.81 7.53
N ALA A 380 3.66 -4.35 7.30
CA ALA A 380 4.40 -5.09 8.32
C ALA A 380 4.76 -4.19 9.51
N TRP A 381 5.29 -2.99 9.26
CA TRP A 381 5.59 -1.98 10.29
C TRP A 381 4.37 -1.65 11.16
N MET A 382 3.21 -1.43 10.55
CA MET A 382 1.96 -1.21 11.28
C MET A 382 1.55 -2.44 12.11
N THR A 383 1.70 -3.65 11.56
CA THR A 383 1.38 -4.91 12.28
C THR A 383 2.23 -5.07 13.54
N PHE A 384 3.48 -4.61 13.48
CA PHE A 384 4.40 -4.61 14.59
C PHE A 384 4.21 -3.45 15.58
N ARG A 385 3.21 -2.58 15.37
CA ARG A 385 3.00 -1.35 16.15
C ARG A 385 4.21 -0.41 16.13
N GLY A 386 4.87 -0.35 14.98
CA GLY A 386 6.05 0.48 14.77
C GLY A 386 7.20 0.14 15.71
N SER A 387 7.85 1.16 16.28
CA SER A 387 9.04 1.01 17.13
C SER A 387 8.75 0.46 18.53
N GLU A 388 7.48 0.18 18.85
CA GLU A 388 7.10 -0.41 20.13
C GLU A 388 7.53 -1.89 20.26
N SER A 389 7.86 -2.55 19.15
CA SER A 389 8.34 -3.94 19.16
C SER A 389 9.76 -4.09 18.60
N ALA A 390 10.43 -5.15 19.02
CA ALA A 390 11.78 -5.49 18.54
C ALA A 390 11.79 -5.73 17.03
N GLU A 391 10.76 -6.39 16.49
CA GLU A 391 10.60 -6.67 15.07
C GLU A 391 10.43 -5.39 14.25
N GLY A 392 9.66 -4.43 14.76
CA GLY A 392 9.54 -3.12 14.13
C GLY A 392 10.88 -2.40 14.13
N LYS A 393 11.53 -2.27 15.29
CA LYS A 393 12.86 -1.62 15.39
C LYS A 393 13.88 -2.24 14.44
N TRP A 394 13.93 -3.57 14.39
CA TRP A 394 14.78 -4.32 13.46
C TRP A 394 14.47 -3.97 12.01
N LEU A 395 13.18 -3.95 11.63
CA LEU A 395 12.74 -3.62 10.28
C LEU A 395 13.22 -2.21 9.88
N MET A 396 13.06 -1.21 10.75
CA MET A 396 13.54 0.14 10.45
C MET A 396 15.06 0.23 10.38
N LYS A 397 15.77 -0.46 11.28
CA LYS A 397 17.24 -0.52 11.22
C LYS A 397 17.72 -1.12 9.89
N LEU A 398 17.10 -2.20 9.42
CA LEU A 398 17.42 -2.82 8.13
C LEU A 398 17.23 -1.82 6.97
N LEU A 399 16.13 -1.06 6.99
CA LEU A 399 15.82 -0.08 5.93
C LEU A 399 16.76 1.13 5.96
N HIS A 400 17.25 1.54 7.14
CA HIS A 400 18.17 2.68 7.31
C HIS A 400 19.63 2.33 7.02
N THR A 401 20.08 1.12 7.34
CA THR A 401 21.49 0.68 7.17
C THR A 401 21.99 0.82 5.72
N ASN A 402 21.09 0.84 4.74
CA ASN A 402 21.43 0.98 3.32
C ASN A 402 21.62 2.44 2.84
N ASN A 403 21.65 3.45 3.73
CA ASN A 403 21.89 4.87 3.40
C ASN A 403 20.99 5.45 2.29
N ARG A 404 19.82 4.84 2.07
CA ARG A 404 18.77 5.35 1.20
C ARG A 404 17.56 5.61 2.07
N GLU A 405 16.84 6.71 1.83
CA GLU A 405 15.46 6.81 2.33
C GLU A 405 14.63 5.80 1.54
N VAL A 406 14.67 4.55 1.98
CA VAL A 406 14.06 3.41 1.32
C VAL A 406 12.54 3.52 1.42
N ILE A 407 11.99 4.07 2.51
CA ILE A 407 10.55 4.20 2.72
C ILE A 407 10.10 5.66 2.77
N ALA A 408 8.98 5.94 2.11
CA ALA A 408 8.36 7.27 2.11
C ALA A 408 7.79 7.61 3.50
N LYS A 409 8.28 8.68 4.13
CA LYS A 409 7.99 9.04 5.54
C LYS A 409 6.50 9.20 5.85
N GLY A 410 5.73 9.74 4.91
CA GLY A 410 4.29 9.92 5.05
C GLY A 410 3.51 8.61 5.23
N LEU A 411 4.02 7.50 4.68
CA LEU A 411 3.40 6.19 4.85
C LEU A 411 3.58 5.64 6.27
N LEU A 412 4.68 6.00 6.94
CA LEU A 412 4.99 5.57 8.31
C LEU A 412 4.32 6.44 9.39
N ALA A 413 3.89 7.66 9.05
CA ALA A 413 3.30 8.64 9.97
C ALA A 413 1.80 8.40 10.26
N GLY A 414 1.36 7.14 10.21
CA GLY A 414 -0.03 6.75 10.02
C GLY A 414 -0.71 6.12 11.21
#